data_AF-A0A0Q7BBW4-F1
#
_entry.id   AF-A0A0Q7BBW4-F1
#
_cell.length_a   1.000
_cell.length_b   1.000
_cell.length_c   1.000
_cell.angle_alpha   90.00
_cell.angle_beta   90.00
_cell.angle_gamma   90.00
#
_symmetry.space_group_name_H-M   'P 1'
#
loop_
_entity.id
_entity.type
_entity.pdbx_description
1 polymer ?
#
loop_
_entity_poly.entity_id
_entity_poly.type
_entity_poly.pdbx_seq_one_letter_code
_entity_poly.pdbx_strand_id
1 'polypeptide(L)'
;MGRRVKSLPLPGWRPILTAFTIWFLHFMVCWAAAEIWPHQWTANAVAWAATVIALLAVGAHLKRVRARHAAGQLPGWHYRFAQGAMAIATAAVLFGALPSLVFLP
;
A
#
# COMPACT_ATOMS: atom_id res chain seq x y z
N MET A 1 -19.68 -11.85 -36.26
CA MET A 1 -18.34 -12.01 -35.67
C MET A 1 -17.96 -10.77 -34.90
N GLY A 2 -18.14 -10.76 -33.57
CA GLY A 2 -17.82 -9.62 -32.72
C GLY A 2 -16.30 -9.48 -32.54
N ARG A 3 -15.76 -8.33 -32.94
CA ARG A 3 -14.34 -7.98 -32.79
C ARG A 3 -14.02 -7.97 -31.28
N ARG A 4 -13.32 -8.99 -30.76
CA ARG A 4 -12.73 -8.93 -29.41
C ARG A 4 -11.74 -7.78 -29.42
N VAL A 5 -12.14 -6.66 -28.82
CA VAL A 5 -11.22 -5.58 -28.48
C VAL A 5 -10.22 -6.20 -27.52
N LYS A 6 -9.00 -6.50 -28.00
CA LYS A 6 -7.88 -6.89 -27.14
C LYS A 6 -7.60 -5.68 -26.26
N SER A 7 -8.12 -5.70 -25.03
CA SER A 7 -7.74 -4.73 -24.01
C SER A 7 -6.23 -4.74 -23.92
N LEU A 8 -5.59 -3.61 -24.24
CA LEU A 8 -4.14 -3.47 -24.11
C LEU A 8 -3.74 -3.91 -22.70
N PRO A 9 -2.75 -4.82 -22.55
CA PRO A 9 -2.29 -5.21 -21.24
C PRO A 9 -1.84 -3.95 -20.50
N LEU A 10 -2.49 -3.64 -19.38
CA LEU A 10 -2.04 -2.56 -18.51
C LEU A 10 -0.59 -2.85 -18.12
N PRO A 11 0.29 -1.83 -18.09
CA PRO A 11 1.69 -2.05 -17.80
C PRO A 11 1.84 -2.78 -16.46
N GLY A 12 2.52 -3.94 -16.47
CA GLY A 12 2.65 -4.82 -15.31
C GLY A 12 3.34 -4.17 -14.10
N TRP A 13 3.98 -3.01 -14.29
CA TRP A 13 4.60 -2.22 -13.23
C TRP A 13 3.64 -1.36 -12.41
N ARG A 14 2.44 -1.04 -12.94
CA ARG A 14 1.47 -0.17 -12.23
C ARG A 14 1.10 -0.68 -10.83
N PRO A 15 0.78 -1.97 -10.63
CA PRO A 15 0.45 -2.47 -9.30
C PRO A 15 1.57 -2.32 -8.27
N ILE A 16 2.82 -2.38 -8.73
CA ILE A 16 4.01 -2.27 -7.89
C ILE A 16 4.18 -0.83 -7.43
N LEU A 17 4.12 0.12 -8.37
CA LEU A 17 4.19 1.54 -8.04
C LEU A 17 3.06 1.93 -7.09
N THR A 18 1.83 1.44 -7.30
CA THR A 18 0.74 1.72 -6.37
C THR A 18 1.05 1.24 -4.95
N ALA A 19 1.64 0.05 -4.78
CA ALA A 19 2.00 -0.46 -3.45
C ALA A 19 3.06 0.42 -2.77
N PHE A 20 4.12 0.81 -3.51
CA PHE A 20 5.15 1.70 -2.98
C PHE A 20 4.63 3.12 -2.72
N THR A 21 3.73 3.64 -3.55
CA THR A 21 3.09 4.94 -3.31
C THR A 21 2.26 4.92 -2.03
N ILE A 22 1.52 3.84 -1.74
CA ILE A 22 0.76 3.72 -0.49
C ILE A 22 1.71 3.78 0.71
N TRP A 23 2.79 3.00 0.69
CA TRP A 23 3.80 3.03 1.74
C TRP A 23 4.45 4.42 1.88
N PHE A 24 4.87 5.03 0.78
CA PHE A 24 5.54 6.33 0.80
C PHE A 24 4.66 7.42 1.40
N LEU A 25 3.38 7.46 1.02
CA LEU A 25 2.42 8.42 1.58
C LEU A 25 2.21 8.18 3.08
N HIS A 26 2.09 6.93 3.51
CA HIS A 26 2.02 6.58 4.94
C HIS A 26 3.26 7.08 5.70
N PHE A 27 4.46 6.79 5.18
CA PHE A 27 5.71 7.23 5.78
C PHE A 27 5.78 8.76 5.91
N MET A 28 5.40 9.49 4.86
CA MET A 28 5.37 10.97 4.88
C MET A 28 4.40 11.51 5.94
N VAL A 29 3.24 10.89 6.11
CA VAL A 29 2.27 11.31 7.14
C VAL A 29 2.82 11.05 8.54
N CYS A 30 3.40 9.87 8.78
CA CYS A 30 4.01 9.56 10.08
C CYS A 30 5.19 10.49 10.40
N TRP A 31 6.05 10.76 9.41
CA TRP A 31 7.17 11.68 9.56
C TRP A 31 6.69 13.11 9.87
N ALA A 32 5.73 13.64 9.10
CA ALA A 32 5.19 14.96 9.32
C ALA A 32 4.49 15.09 10.68
N ALA A 33 3.78 14.04 11.12
CA ALA A 33 3.13 14.04 12.42
C ALA A 33 4.14 14.14 13.58
N ALA A 34 5.27 13.44 13.46
CA ALA A 34 6.35 13.51 14.46
C ALA A 34 7.04 14.89 14.47
N GLU A 35 7.18 15.54 13.31
CA GLU A 35 7.81 16.86 13.20
C GLU A 35 6.89 18.00 13.71
N ILE A 36 5.59 17.92 13.41
CA ILE A 36 4.63 18.99 13.73
C ILE A 36 4.22 18.98 15.21
N TRP A 37 3.98 17.79 15.78
CA TRP A 37 3.46 17.67 17.14
C TRP A 37 4.56 17.24 18.12
N PRO A 38 5.03 18.14 18.99
CA PRO A 38 5.99 17.79 20.04
C PRO A 38 5.37 16.89 21.13
N HIS A 39 4.03 16.83 21.24
CA HIS A 39 3.32 15.94 22.15
C HIS A 39 3.06 14.57 21.51
N GLN A 40 3.70 13.54 22.06
CA GLN A 40 3.70 12.14 21.59
C GLN A 40 2.29 11.58 21.34
N TRP A 41 1.29 11.93 22.17
CA TRP A 41 -0.05 11.34 22.03
C TRP A 41 -0.77 11.71 20.72
N THR A 42 -0.67 12.97 20.27
CA THR A 42 -1.31 13.40 19.02
C THR A 42 -0.60 12.80 17.81
N ALA A 43 0.74 12.80 17.81
CA ALA A 43 1.55 12.16 16.77
C ALA A 43 1.24 10.65 16.68
N ASN A 44 1.09 9.96 17.82
CA ASN A 44 0.75 8.55 17.89
C ASN A 44 -0.66 8.27 17.31
N ALA A 45 -1.66 9.06 17.69
CA ALA A 45 -3.02 8.91 17.16
C ALA A 45 -3.06 9.07 15.63
N VAL A 46 -2.34 10.07 15.09
CA VAL A 46 -2.22 10.29 13.65
C VAL A 46 -1.50 9.12 12.96
N ALA A 47 -0.41 8.64 13.53
CA ALA A 47 0.34 7.50 13.00
C ALA A 47 -0.52 6.22 12.93
N TRP A 48 -1.33 5.95 13.97
CA TRP A 48 -2.26 4.83 13.97
C TRP A 48 -3.36 4.97 12.92
N ALA A 49 -3.98 6.15 12.81
CA ALA A 49 -5.00 6.42 11.80
C ALA A 49 -4.43 6.24 10.38
N ALA A 50 -3.25 6.81 10.11
CA ALA A 50 -2.56 6.67 8.82
C ALA A 50 -2.23 5.20 8.52
N THR A 51 -1.81 4.43 9.52
CA THR A 51 -1.49 3.00 9.40
C THR A 51 -2.72 2.19 9.01
N VAL A 52 -3.86 2.40 9.68
CA VAL A 52 -5.13 1.73 9.34
C VAL A 52 -5.54 2.05 7.91
N ILE A 53 -5.48 3.32 7.50
CA ILE A 53 -5.81 3.75 6.14
C ILE A 53 -4.88 3.08 5.11
N ALA A 54 -3.58 3.04 5.38
CA ALA A 54 -2.61 2.41 4.50
C ALA A 54 -2.85 0.90 4.34
N LEU A 55 -3.14 0.19 5.43
CA LEU A 55 -3.47 -1.24 5.40
C LEU A 55 -4.77 -1.52 4.61
N LEU A 56 -5.79 -0.68 4.79
CA LEU A 56 -7.03 -0.76 4.01
C LEU A 56 -6.77 -0.52 2.52
N ALA A 57 -5.92 0.46 2.18
CA ALA A 57 -5.54 0.75 0.80
C ALA A 57 -4.78 -0.42 0.16
N VAL A 58 -3.81 -1.02 0.85
CA VAL A 58 -3.09 -2.22 0.37
C VAL A 58 -4.06 -3.39 0.21
N GLY A 59 -4.96 -3.62 1.17
CA GLY A 59 -5.95 -4.70 1.10
C GLY A 59 -6.93 -4.52 -0.08
N ALA A 60 -7.41 -3.31 -0.32
CA ALA A 60 -8.24 -3.00 -1.49
C ALA A 60 -7.48 -3.18 -2.80
N HIS A 61 -6.20 -2.77 -2.84
CA HIS A 61 -5.32 -2.96 -4.00
C HIS A 61 -5.08 -4.44 -4.29
N LEU A 62 -4.84 -5.26 -3.26
CA LEU A 62 -4.71 -6.71 -3.39
C LEU A 62 -5.95 -7.36 -4.01
N LYS A 63 -7.16 -6.96 -3.57
CA LYS A 63 -8.42 -7.42 -4.16
C LYS A 63 -8.50 -7.06 -5.64
N ARG A 64 -8.14 -5.83 -6.03
CA ARG A 64 -8.13 -5.37 -7.43
C ARG A 64 -7.13 -6.15 -8.29
N VAL A 65 -5.92 -6.40 -7.78
CA VAL A 65 -4.88 -7.16 -8.49
C VAL A 65 -5.29 -8.62 -8.67
N ARG A 66 -5.88 -9.25 -7.64
CA ARG A 66 -6.44 -10.61 -7.74
C ARG A 66 -7.54 -10.70 -8.80
N ALA A 67 -8.48 -9.76 -8.81
CA ALA A 67 -9.55 -9.72 -9.81
C ALA A 67 -9.01 -9.58 -11.25
N ARG A 68 -7.99 -8.72 -11.47
CA ARG A 68 -7.34 -8.56 -12.77
C ARG A 68 -6.59 -9.80 -13.22
N HIS A 69 -5.94 -10.51 -12.31
CA HIS A 69 -5.28 -11.77 -12.62
C HIS A 69 -6.30 -12.86 -13.00
N ALA A 70 -7.40 -12.99 -12.24
CA ALA A 70 -8.49 -13.91 -12.54
C ALA A 70 -9.15 -13.63 -13.91
N ALA A 71 -9.23 -12.36 -14.31
CA ALA A 71 -9.72 -11.95 -15.63
C ALA A 71 -8.70 -12.17 -16.78
N GLY A 72 -7.53 -12.75 -16.52
CA GLY A 72 -6.48 -12.96 -17.52
C GLY A 72 -5.78 -11.68 -17.98
N GLN A 73 -5.99 -10.55 -17.31
CA GLN A 73 -5.45 -9.24 -17.69
C GLN A 73 -4.05 -8.98 -17.13
N LEU A 74 -3.54 -9.86 -16.25
CA LEU A 74 -2.23 -9.73 -15.62
C LEU A 74 -1.46 -11.05 -15.71
N PRO A 75 -0.30 -11.08 -16.41
CA PRO A 75 0.56 -12.26 -16.48
C PRO A 75 0.99 -12.74 -15.08
N GLY A 76 1.14 -14.06 -14.91
CA GLY A 76 1.47 -14.67 -13.61
C GLY A 76 2.76 -14.13 -12.97
N TRP A 77 3.77 -13.82 -13.77
CA TRP A 77 5.01 -13.19 -13.29
C TRP A 77 4.74 -11.82 -12.65
N HIS A 78 4.02 -10.93 -13.33
CA HIS A 78 3.67 -9.61 -12.82
C HIS A 78 2.76 -9.68 -11.58
N TYR A 79 1.87 -10.67 -11.53
CA TYR A 79 1.04 -10.92 -10.36
C TYR A 79 1.85 -11.29 -9.12
N ARG A 80 2.79 -12.25 -9.24
CA ARG A 80 3.66 -12.67 -8.13
C ARG A 80 4.57 -11.52 -7.68
N PHE A 81 5.10 -10.75 -8.62
CA PHE A 81 5.95 -9.61 -8.29
C PHE A 81 5.16 -8.49 -7.58
N ALA A 82 3.93 -8.20 -8.03
CA ALA A 82 3.04 -7.28 -7.34
C ALA A 82 2.67 -7.74 -5.92
N GLN A 83 2.48 -9.05 -5.71
CA GLN A 83 2.28 -9.61 -4.37
C GLN A 83 3.49 -9.40 -3.45
N GLY A 84 4.70 -9.62 -3.97
CA GLY A 84 5.93 -9.32 -3.24
C GLY A 84 6.01 -7.85 -2.83
N ALA A 85 5.74 -6.94 -3.77
CA ALA A 85 5.72 -5.50 -3.48
C ALA A 85 4.67 -5.12 -2.42
N MET A 86 3.47 -5.71 -2.48
CA MET A 86 2.43 -5.49 -1.47
C MET A 86 2.83 -6.04 -0.10
N ALA A 87 3.51 -7.19 -0.04
CA ALA A 87 4.02 -7.75 1.21
C ALA A 87 5.08 -6.83 1.85
N ILE A 88 6.04 -6.36 1.05
CA ILE A 88 7.07 -5.41 1.49
C ILE A 88 6.42 -4.11 1.97
N ALA A 89 5.49 -3.54 1.20
CA ALA A 89 4.78 -2.32 1.60
C ALA A 89 4.01 -2.50 2.91
N THR A 90 3.36 -3.66 3.11
CA THR A 90 2.65 -3.98 4.36
C THR A 90 3.61 -4.04 5.53
N ALA A 91 4.73 -4.76 5.39
CA ALA A 91 5.75 -4.82 6.42
C ALA A 91 6.27 -3.42 6.75
N ALA A 92 6.62 -2.62 5.74
CA ALA A 92 7.16 -1.29 5.93
C ALA A 92 6.15 -0.33 6.62
N VAL A 93 4.86 -0.43 6.29
CA VAL A 93 3.78 0.31 6.99
C VAL A 93 3.71 -0.08 8.47
N LEU A 94 3.75 -1.37 8.79
CA LEU A 94 3.74 -1.85 10.17
C LEU A 94 4.97 -1.40 10.96
N PHE A 95 6.17 -1.50 10.35
CA PHE A 95 7.41 -1.03 10.95
C PHE A 95 7.41 0.48 11.17
N GLY A 96 6.81 1.26 10.26
CA GLY A 96 6.67 2.71 10.42
C GLY A 96 5.82 3.14 11.62
N ALA A 97 4.93 2.27 12.10
CA ALA A 97 4.12 2.53 13.30
C ALA A 97 4.82 2.13 14.61
N LEU A 98 5.94 1.40 14.58
CA LEU A 98 6.63 0.91 15.78
C LEU A 98 6.99 1.99 16.81
N PRO A 99 7.47 3.18 16.44
CA PRO A 99 7.77 4.22 17.42
C PRO A 99 6.55 4.56 18.30
N SER A 100 5.34 4.55 17.73
CA SER A 100 4.11 4.83 18.47
C SER A 100 3.71 3.75 19.49
N LEU A 101 4.29 2.54 19.40
CA LEU A 101 4.13 1.47 20.38
C LEU A 101 5.16 1.56 21.52
N VAL A 102 6.37 2.03 21.22
CA VAL A 102 7.46 2.15 22.20
C VAL A 102 7.30 3.42 23.04
N PHE A 103 6.83 4.50 22.42
CA PHE A 103 6.54 5.78 23.08
C PHE A 103 5.06 5.90 23.46
N LEU A 104 4.51 4.85 24.10
CA LEU A 104 3.27 4.99 24.84
C LEU A 104 3.52 5.96 26.02
N PRO A 105 2.54 6.83 26.36
CA PRO A 105 2.66 7.75 27.49
C PRO A 105 2.90 7.02 28.82
#